data_AF-A0A2M7CIR3-F1
#
_entry.id   AF-A0A2M7CIR3-F1
#
_cell.length_a   1.000
_cell.length_b   1.000
_cell.length_c   1.000
_cell.angle_alpha   90.00
_cell.angle_beta   90.00
_cell.angle_gamma   90.00
#
_symmetry.space_group_name_H-M   'P 1'
#
loop_
_entity.id
_entity.type
_entity.pdbx_description
1 polymer ?
#
loop_
_entity_poly.entity_id
_entity_poly.type
_entity_poly.pdbx_seq_one_letter_code
_entity_poly.pdbx_strand_id
1 'polypeptide(L)'
;MKVVLKKSVPNLGVAGDVRKVKNGYATNWLIPYNFAVQYGANEAKEIIKVKILRHKAQTEKISAPKLKVKKSVKRVKAKIAQDDKKIKKIK
;
A
#
# COMPACT_ATOMS: atom_id res chain seq x y z
N MET A 1 19.63 -18.68 -2.21
CA MET A 1 19.18 -18.10 -3.50
C MET A 1 18.83 -16.63 -3.31
N LYS A 2 19.12 -15.76 -4.28
CA LYS A 2 18.73 -14.34 -4.24
C LYS A 2 17.46 -14.15 -5.08
N VAL A 3 16.49 -13.42 -4.54
CA VAL A 3 15.20 -13.14 -5.20
C VAL A 3 14.83 -11.67 -5.07
N VAL A 4 14.05 -11.17 -6.03
CA VAL A 4 13.44 -9.84 -6.00
C VAL A 4 11.94 -10.02 -5.75
N LEU A 5 11.42 -9.40 -4.70
CA LEU A 5 10.00 -9.49 -4.35
C LEU A 5 9.16 -8.71 -5.37
N LYS A 6 8.10 -9.31 -5.89
CA LYS A 6 7.10 -8.63 -6.73
C LYS A 6 6.00 -8.00 -5.88
N LYS A 7 5.67 -8.65 -4.77
CA LYS A 7 4.63 -8.25 -3.82
C LYS A 7 5.22 -8.13 -2.43
N SER A 8 4.56 -7.37 -1.56
CA SER A 8 4.94 -7.32 -0.15
C SER A 8 4.67 -8.68 0.49
N VAL A 9 5.66 -9.22 1.18
CA VAL A 9 5.55 -10.49 1.89
C VAL A 9 5.80 -10.21 3.37
N PRO A 10 4.86 -10.56 4.27
CA PRO A 10 5.05 -10.39 5.71
C PRO A 10 6.37 -11.02 6.17
N ASN A 11 7.08 -10.32 7.06
CA ASN A 11 8.36 -10.75 7.64
C ASN A 11 9.52 -10.96 6.64
N LEU A 12 9.37 -10.59 5.38
CA LEU A 12 10.41 -10.74 4.35
C LEU A 12 10.79 -9.40 3.70
N GLY A 13 9.80 -8.58 3.33
CA GLY A 13 10.03 -7.26 2.76
C GLY A 13 8.91 -6.75 1.88
N VAL A 14 9.14 -5.59 1.28
CA VAL A 14 8.19 -4.93 0.38
C VAL A 14 8.50 -5.26 -1.08
N ALA A 15 7.55 -4.94 -1.97
CA ALA A 15 7.73 -5.10 -3.40
C ALA A 15 8.99 -4.35 -3.90
N GLY A 16 9.82 -5.06 -4.67
CA GLY A 16 11.09 -4.63 -5.24
C GLY A 16 12.29 -4.72 -4.29
N ASP A 17 12.14 -5.30 -3.09
CA ASP A 17 13.29 -5.66 -2.25
C ASP A 17 14.05 -6.87 -2.82
N VAL A 18 15.37 -6.82 -2.73
CA VAL A 18 16.25 -7.96 -3.02
C VAL A 18 16.54 -8.68 -1.69
N ARG A 19 16.15 -9.94 -1.58
CA ARG A 19 16.36 -10.75 -0.36
C ARG A 19 17.06 -12.07 -0.69
N LYS A 20 17.88 -12.53 0.25
CA LYS A 20 18.50 -13.86 0.21
C LYS A 20 17.60 -14.82 0.99
N VAL A 21 17.11 -15.86 0.31
CA VAL A 21 16.21 -16.87 0.86
C VAL A 21 16.76 -18.28 0.63
N LYS A 22 16.21 -19.26 1.36
CA LYS A 22 16.46 -20.69 1.10
C LYS A 22 15.92 -21.07 -0.27
N ASN A 23 16.58 -22.03 -0.93
CA ASN A 23 16.23 -22.45 -2.30
C ASN A 23 14.78 -22.93 -2.38
N GLY A 24 14.38 -23.86 -1.50
CA GLY A 24 13.03 -24.41 -1.48
C GLY A 24 11.94 -23.37 -1.26
N TYR A 25 12.20 -22.32 -0.47
CA TYR A 25 11.21 -21.25 -0.28
C TYR A 25 11.03 -20.40 -1.55
N ALA A 26 12.11 -20.19 -2.31
CA ALA A 26 12.02 -19.53 -3.60
C ALA A 26 11.28 -20.39 -4.64
N THR A 27 11.69 -21.65 -4.80
CA THR A 27 11.20 -22.54 -5.88
C THR A 27 9.82 -23.11 -5.62
N ASN A 28 9.45 -23.39 -4.36
CA ASN A 28 8.17 -24.05 -4.05
C ASN A 28 7.05 -23.06 -3.74
N TRP A 29 7.39 -21.82 -3.33
CA TRP A 29 6.39 -20.85 -2.87
C TRP A 29 6.53 -19.48 -3.54
N LEU A 30 7.68 -18.83 -3.49
CA LEU A 30 7.76 -17.46 -3.98
C LEU A 30 7.60 -17.33 -5.50
N ILE A 31 8.25 -18.20 -6.27
CA ILE A 31 8.26 -18.14 -7.74
C ILE A 31 6.96 -18.69 -8.33
N PRO A 32 6.45 -19.88 -7.96
CA PRO A 32 5.24 -20.43 -8.55
C PRO A 32 4.00 -19.56 -8.29
N TYR A 33 3.91 -18.94 -7.10
CA TYR A 33 2.80 -18.07 -6.74
C TYR A 33 3.05 -16.59 -7.09
N ASN A 34 4.10 -16.30 -7.86
CA ASN A 34 4.39 -14.97 -8.40
C ASN A 34 4.60 -13.89 -7.32
N PHE A 35 5.10 -14.27 -6.14
CA PHE A 35 5.50 -13.36 -5.07
C PHE A 35 6.91 -12.80 -5.25
N ALA A 36 7.79 -13.54 -5.92
CA ALA A 36 9.16 -13.11 -6.22
C ALA A 36 9.66 -13.67 -7.54
N VAL A 37 10.70 -13.05 -8.09
CA VAL A 37 11.47 -13.54 -9.24
C VAL A 37 12.91 -13.78 -8.86
N GLN A 38 13.59 -14.66 -9.58
CA GLN A 38 15.01 -14.90 -9.36
C GLN A 38 15.81 -13.63 -9.68
N TYR A 39 16.78 -13.33 -8.83
CA TYR A 39 17.70 -12.23 -9.07
C TYR A 39 18.52 -12.50 -10.35
N GLY A 40 18.55 -11.53 -11.27
CA GLY A 40 19.24 -11.64 -12.56
C GLY A 40 18.33 -11.93 -13.75
N ALA A 41 17.08 -12.35 -13.52
CA ALA A 41 16.07 -12.47 -14.58
C ALA A 41 15.80 -11.09 -15.22
N ASN A 42 15.43 -11.06 -16.50
CA ASN A 42 15.10 -9.81 -17.19
C ASN A 42 13.98 -9.04 -16.47
N GLU A 43 12.93 -9.75 -16.03
CA GLU A 43 11.83 -9.19 -15.24
C GLU A 43 12.31 -8.55 -13.92
N ALA A 44 13.34 -9.11 -13.27
CA ALA A 44 13.87 -8.56 -12.04
C ALA A 44 14.44 -7.15 -12.23
N LYS A 45 15.04 -6.86 -13.40
CA LYS A 45 15.60 -5.54 -13.71
C LYS A 45 14.51 -4.47 -13.80
N GLU A 46 13.37 -4.81 -14.38
CA GLU A 46 12.24 -3.89 -14.53
C GLU A 46 11.63 -3.53 -13.18
N ILE A 47 11.43 -4.53 -12.32
CA ILE A 47 10.89 -4.32 -10.97
C ILE A 47 11.79 -3.37 -10.16
N ILE A 48 13.11 -3.57 -10.24
CA ILE A 48 14.09 -2.73 -9.55
C ILE A 48 14.03 -1.29 -10.10
N LYS A 49 14.00 -1.11 -11.43
CA LYS A 49 13.86 0.22 -12.06
C LYS A 49 12.61 0.94 -11.58
N VAL A 50 11.47 0.27 -11.59
CA VAL A 50 10.19 0.84 -11.13
C VAL A 50 10.27 1.27 -9.67
N LYS A 51 10.91 0.48 -8.79
CA LYS A 51 11.12 0.85 -7.40
C LYS A 51 11.97 2.12 -7.26
N ILE A 52 13.07 2.21 -8.00
CA ILE A 52 13.96 3.39 -7.98
C ILE A 52 13.20 4.63 -8.45
N LEU A 53 12.43 4.53 -9.54
CA LEU A 53 11.62 5.63 -10.05
C LEU A 53 10.57 6.09 -9.04
N ARG A 54 9.89 5.15 -8.37
CA ARG A 54 8.94 5.46 -7.30
C ARG A 54 9.60 6.17 -6.13
N HIS A 55 10.79 5.73 -5.72
CA HIS A 55 11.53 6.36 -4.63
C HIS A 55 11.95 7.79 -4.99
N LYS A 56 12.50 8.01 -6.19
CA LYS A 56 12.85 9.35 -6.69
C LYS A 56 11.64 10.29 -6.71
N ALA A 57 10.51 9.83 -7.24
CA ALA A 57 9.29 10.62 -7.28
C ALA A 57 8.72 10.94 -5.88
N GLN A 58 9.04 10.13 -4.85
CA GLN A 58 8.65 10.43 -3.47
C GLN A 58 9.58 11.47 -2.85
N THR A 59 10.89 11.34 -3.04
CA THR A 59 11.87 12.31 -2.50
C THR A 59 11.68 13.71 -3.07
N GLU A 60 11.36 13.82 -4.36
CA GLU A 60 11.09 15.12 -5.02
C GLU A 60 9.75 15.74 -4.58
N LYS A 61 8.78 14.93 -4.16
CA LYS A 61 7.50 15.43 -3.64
C LYS A 61 7.58 15.93 -2.20
N ILE A 62 8.61 15.54 -1.45
CA ILE A 62 8.82 15.95 -0.05
C ILE A 62 9.55 17.30 0.00
N SER A 63 10.38 17.63 -1.00
CA SER A 63 11.03 18.95 -1.10
C SER A 63 10.10 20.05 -1.65
N ALA A 64 8.94 19.72 -2.19
CA ALA A 64 7.88 20.67 -2.50
C ALA A 64 6.87 20.74 -1.34
N PRO A 65 6.80 21.83 -0.55
CA PRO A 65 5.91 21.92 0.59
C PRO A 65 4.46 21.92 0.10
N LYS A 66 3.75 20.80 0.26
CA LYS A 66 2.31 20.74 -0.01
C LYS A 66 1.55 21.36 1.16
N LEU A 67 1.39 22.68 1.08
CA LEU A 67 0.21 23.40 1.56
C LEU A 67 -1.04 22.75 0.96
N LYS A 68 -1.65 21.77 1.64
CA LYS A 68 -3.06 21.44 1.48
C LYS A 68 -3.70 21.20 2.84
N VAL A 69 -3.77 22.29 3.61
CA VAL A 69 -4.85 22.50 4.58
C VAL A 69 -6.16 22.58 3.78
N LYS A 70 -7.09 21.67 4.04
CA LYS A 70 -8.48 22.00 4.43
C LYS A 70 -9.29 20.71 4.55
N LYS A 71 -9.25 20.20 5.79
CA LYS A 71 -10.35 19.55 6.49
C LYS A 71 -11.65 20.31 6.16
N SER A 72 -12.61 19.68 5.50
CA SER A 72 -14.00 20.15 5.47
C SER A 72 -14.91 18.96 5.23
N VAL A 73 -15.16 18.23 6.31
CA VAL A 73 -16.31 17.34 6.43
C VAL A 73 -17.55 18.25 6.49
N LYS A 74 -18.30 18.37 5.41
CA LYS A 74 -19.66 18.93 5.45
C LYS A 74 -20.64 17.86 4.96
N ARG A 75 -20.95 16.91 5.85
CA ARG A 75 -22.19 16.12 5.75
C ARG A 75 -23.33 16.99 6.28
N VAL A 76 -23.96 17.76 5.40
CA VAL A 76 -25.30 18.29 5.68
C VAL A 76 -26.29 17.27 5.15
N LYS A 77 -26.71 16.34 6.01
CA LYS A 77 -28.00 15.64 5.89
C LYS A 77 -28.90 16.18 6.99
N ALA A 78 -29.36 17.42 6.83
CA ALA A 78 -30.56 17.88 7.50
C ALA A 78 -31.75 17.44 6.63
N LYS A 79 -32.29 16.26 6.92
CA LYS A 79 -33.60 15.83 6.40
C LYS A 79 -34.35 15.14 7.54
N ILE A 80 -35.38 15.85 8.01
CA ILE A 80 -36.67 15.33 8.50
C ILE A 80 -36.61 14.57 9.84
N ALA A 81 -36.92 15.29 10.92
CA ALA A 81 -37.55 14.75 12.14
C ALA A 81 -38.18 15.91 12.93
N GLN A 82 -39.16 16.58 12.32
CA GLN A 82 -40.29 17.10 13.09
C GLN A 82 -41.27 15.93 13.25
N ASP A 83 -42.00 15.91 14.36
CA ASP A 83 -42.83 14.82 14.89
C ASP A 83 -42.07 13.65 15.54
N ASP A 84 -41.64 13.83 16.80
CA ASP A 84 -41.70 12.76 17.82
C ASP A 84 -41.38 13.24 19.26
N LYS A 85 -41.84 14.44 19.64
CA LYS A 85 -41.82 14.89 21.03
C LYS A 85 -43.20 15.33 21.50
N LYS A 86 -44.14 14.39 21.44
CA LYS A 86 -45.42 14.48 22.16
C LYS A 86 -45.72 13.20 22.95
N ILE A 87 -44.71 12.61 23.60
CA ILE A 87 -44.91 11.56 24.59
C ILE A 87 -43.91 11.77 25.74
N LYS A 88 -44.32 12.55 26.75
CA LYS A 88 -43.89 12.39 28.15
C LYS A 88 -44.93 13.07 29.04
N LYS A 89 -46.05 12.38 29.17
CA LYS A 89 -46.90 12.38 30.37
C LYS A 89 -46.08 11.70 31.50
N ILE A 90 -46.45 11.95 32.76
CA ILE A 90 -45.87 11.46 34.03
C ILE A 90 -44.94 12.49 34.71
N LYS A 91 -45.54 13.45 35.43
CA LYS A 91 -45.59 13.42 36.90
C LYS A 91 -46.76 14.28 37.38
#